data_AF-A0A5C8VC88-F1
#
_entry.id   AF-A0A5C8VC88-F1
#
_cell.length_a   1.000
_cell.length_b   1.000
_cell.length_c   1.000
_cell.angle_alpha   90.00
_cell.angle_beta   90.00
_cell.angle_gamma   90.00
#
_symmetry.space_group_name_H-M   'P 1'
#
loop_
_entity.id
_entity.type
_entity.pdbx_description
1 polymer ?
#
loop_
_entity_poly.entity_id
_entity_poly.type
_entity_poly.pdbx_seq_one_letter_code
_entity_poly.pdbx_strand_id
1 'polypeptide(L)'
;MAAPKRPTLSSIVEPKGRSPEPAPPSKAEATAPAETSEAEPPQAGPADLKTMQVRVNRAGWLEMSRLAQDRDIPLETLMVEAFNDVLTKHRKPPVVERRQPIKR
;
A
#
# COMPACT_ATOMS: atom_id res chain seq x y z
N MET A 1 -17.69 16.94 -32.18
CA MET A 1 -17.07 17.04 -30.84
C MET A 1 -18.15 17.48 -29.86
N ALA A 2 -18.52 16.62 -28.90
CA ALA A 2 -19.52 16.93 -27.88
C ALA A 2 -18.92 16.66 -26.50
N ALA A 3 -18.87 17.68 -25.65
CA ALA A 3 -18.32 17.62 -24.30
C ALA A 3 -19.26 16.83 -23.35
N PRO A 4 -18.72 16.03 -22.41
CA PRO A 4 -19.55 15.28 -21.47
C PRO A 4 -20.10 16.19 -20.36
N LYS A 5 -21.43 16.13 -20.17
CA LYS A 5 -22.16 16.84 -19.11
C LYS A 5 -22.05 16.06 -17.79
N ARG A 6 -21.56 16.72 -16.73
CA ARG A 6 -21.60 16.22 -15.34
C ARG A 6 -22.96 16.53 -14.71
N PRO A 7 -23.65 15.56 -14.08
CA PRO A 7 -24.68 15.87 -13.10
C PRO A 7 -24.13 15.83 -11.66
N THR A 8 -24.57 16.81 -10.89
CA THR A 8 -24.24 17.17 -9.51
C THR A 8 -25.01 16.34 -8.47
N LEU A 9 -24.39 16.18 -7.30
CA LEU A 9 -24.91 15.58 -6.07
C LEU A 9 -26.13 16.33 -5.50
N SER A 10 -27.11 15.61 -4.91
CA SER A 10 -27.72 15.90 -3.58
C SER A 10 -28.93 14.99 -3.26
N SER A 11 -29.10 14.74 -1.95
CA SER A 11 -30.34 14.40 -1.22
C SER A 11 -30.77 12.93 -1.05
N ILE A 12 -30.25 12.31 0.00
CA ILE A 12 -31.02 11.42 0.92
C ILE A 12 -30.77 12.03 2.32
N VAL A 13 -31.61 12.95 2.80
CA VAL A 13 -32.82 12.76 3.64
C VAL A 13 -32.57 11.96 4.92
N GLU A 14 -32.37 12.70 6.03
CA GLU A 14 -32.61 12.33 7.44
C GLU A 14 -34.10 12.00 7.69
N PRO A 15 -34.45 11.25 8.77
CA PRO A 15 -34.89 11.95 9.98
C PRO A 15 -34.52 11.28 11.32
N LYS A 16 -33.99 12.11 12.22
CA LYS A 16 -34.55 12.50 13.53
C LYS A 16 -34.99 11.42 14.55
N GLY A 17 -34.30 11.47 15.70
CA GLY A 17 -34.73 10.97 17.02
C GLY A 17 -33.54 10.32 17.72
N ARG A 18 -33.00 10.76 18.85
CA ARG A 18 -33.62 11.18 20.11
C ARG A 18 -32.48 11.68 21.02
N SER A 19 -32.55 12.88 21.59
CA SER A 19 -31.73 13.26 22.77
C SER A 19 -32.47 12.79 24.04
N PRO A 20 -31.75 12.47 25.15
CA PRO A 20 -31.32 13.51 26.09
C PRO A 20 -29.95 13.28 26.78
N GLU A 21 -29.28 14.38 27.11
CA GLU A 21 -28.19 14.53 28.08
C GLU A 21 -28.83 15.15 29.37
N PRO A 22 -28.39 14.92 30.64
CA PRO A 22 -27.05 15.26 31.19
C PRO A 22 -26.42 14.38 32.30
N ALA A 23 -25.14 14.70 32.56
CA ALA A 23 -24.04 14.07 33.35
C ALA A 23 -24.18 14.12 34.91
N PRO A 24 -23.17 13.85 35.80
CA PRO A 24 -21.73 13.53 35.66
C PRO A 24 -21.20 12.44 36.69
N PRO A 25 -19.97 12.50 37.27
CA PRO A 25 -18.82 11.60 37.05
C PRO A 25 -18.51 10.60 38.21
N SER A 26 -17.78 9.51 37.95
CA SER A 26 -16.99 8.86 39.03
C SER A 26 -15.84 7.99 38.55
N LYS A 27 -14.82 7.99 39.42
CA LYS A 27 -13.42 7.59 39.29
C LYS A 27 -13.18 6.07 39.33
N ALA A 28 -11.90 5.76 39.08
CA ALA A 28 -11.12 4.58 39.47
C ALA A 28 -11.11 3.47 38.41
N GLU A 29 -10.01 2.82 38.06
CA GLU A 29 -8.70 2.76 38.69
C GLU A 29 -7.68 2.26 37.66
N ALA A 30 -6.41 2.46 37.97
CA ALA A 30 -5.27 2.13 37.13
C ALA A 30 -5.22 0.64 36.75
N THR A 31 -4.71 0.33 35.56
CA THR A 31 -3.64 -0.66 35.33
C THR A 31 -3.08 -0.45 33.92
N ALA A 32 -1.90 0.17 33.83
CA ALA A 32 -0.94 -0.20 32.78
C ALA A 32 -0.10 -1.35 33.38
N PRO A 33 0.27 -2.36 32.59
CA PRO A 33 1.53 -2.21 31.88
C PRO A 33 1.51 -2.75 30.44
N ALA A 34 2.34 -2.08 29.62
CA ALA A 34 3.15 -2.64 28.55
C ALA A 34 2.63 -3.87 27.80
N GLU A 35 2.05 -3.63 26.63
CA GLU A 35 2.48 -4.36 25.45
C GLU A 35 2.87 -3.32 24.40
N THR A 36 4.18 -3.14 24.26
CA THR A 36 4.76 -2.72 22.99
C THR A 36 4.25 -3.72 21.97
N SER A 37 3.12 -3.44 21.33
CA SER A 37 2.80 -4.04 20.04
C SER A 37 3.90 -3.57 19.12
N GLU A 38 4.99 -4.35 19.10
CA GLU A 38 5.82 -4.50 17.92
C GLU A 38 4.82 -4.95 16.86
N ALA A 39 4.24 -3.95 16.19
CA ALA A 39 3.32 -4.16 15.10
C ALA A 39 4.14 -4.90 14.06
N GLU A 40 3.97 -6.22 14.05
CA GLU A 40 4.45 -7.09 12.99
C GLU A 40 4.05 -6.38 11.69
N PRO A 41 5.02 -6.02 10.83
CA PRO A 41 4.70 -5.28 9.63
C PRO A 41 3.62 -6.09 8.91
N PRO A 42 2.51 -5.45 8.48
CA PRO A 42 1.38 -6.16 7.90
C PRO A 42 1.93 -7.12 6.84
N GLN A 43 1.80 -8.43 7.10
CA GLN A 43 2.28 -9.45 6.17
C GLN A 43 1.54 -9.19 4.87
N ALA A 44 2.28 -8.72 3.86
CA ALA A 44 1.73 -8.41 2.56
C ALA A 44 1.25 -9.74 1.97
N GLY A 45 -0.05 -9.99 2.07
CA GLY A 45 -0.63 -11.16 1.47
C GLY A 45 -0.51 -11.05 -0.06
N PRO A 46 -0.57 -12.17 -0.80
CA PRO A 46 -0.63 -12.13 -2.27
C PRO A 46 -1.81 -11.30 -2.82
N ALA A 47 -2.78 -10.92 -1.97
CA ALA A 47 -3.91 -10.04 -2.26
C ALA A 47 -3.58 -8.53 -2.15
N ASP A 48 -2.49 -8.15 -1.49
CA ASP A 48 -2.11 -6.75 -1.26
C ASP A 48 -1.16 -6.17 -2.32
N LEU A 49 -0.83 -6.98 -3.34
CA LEU A 49 0.04 -6.57 -4.44
C LEU A 49 -0.64 -5.51 -5.31
N LYS A 50 0.04 -4.38 -5.49
CA LYS A 50 -0.38 -3.29 -6.38
C LYS A 50 0.42 -3.31 -7.67
N THR A 51 -0.24 -2.99 -8.79
CA THR A 51 0.43 -2.84 -10.09
C THR A 51 0.86 -1.39 -10.31
N MET A 52 2.08 -1.18 -10.77
CA MET A 52 2.62 0.12 -11.16
C MET A 52 3.01 0.10 -12.64
N GLN A 53 2.57 1.11 -13.40
CA GLN A 53 2.97 1.31 -14.79
C GLN A 53 4.00 2.43 -14.89
N VAL A 54 5.17 2.13 -15.46
CA VAL A 54 6.27 3.09 -15.65
C VAL A 54 6.63 3.16 -17.14
N ARG A 55 6.89 4.37 -17.64
CA ARG A 55 7.41 4.58 -18.99
C ARG A 55 8.92 4.73 -18.91
N VAL A 56 9.63 3.94 -19.70
CA VAL A 56 11.09 4.02 -19.86
C VAL A 56 11.42 4.30 -21.32
N ASN A 57 12.55 4.96 -21.56
CA ASN A 57 13.04 5.15 -22.92
C ASN A 57 13.56 3.82 -23.50
N ARG A 58 13.74 3.78 -24.82
CA ARG A 58 14.18 2.57 -25.53
C ARG A 58 15.55 2.07 -25.04
N ALA A 59 16.48 2.99 -24.79
CA ALA A 59 17.82 2.65 -24.32
C ALA A 59 17.78 1.99 -22.93
N GLY A 60 17.04 2.57 -21.98
CA GLY A 60 16.88 2.01 -20.65
C GLY A 60 16.21 0.63 -20.68
N TRP A 61 15.20 0.44 -21.54
CA TRP A 61 14.58 -0.87 -21.71
C TRP A 61 15.57 -1.95 -22.18
N LEU A 62 16.40 -1.63 -23.18
CA LEU A 62 17.39 -2.57 -23.72
C LEU A 62 18.44 -2.97 -22.68
N GLU A 63 19.01 -1.98 -21.98
CA GLU A 63 20.04 -2.24 -20.97
C GLU A 63 19.49 -3.04 -19.78
N MET A 64 18.29 -2.71 -19.28
CA MET A 64 17.67 -3.48 -18.20
C MET A 64 17.32 -4.91 -18.63
N SER A 65 16.82 -5.08 -19.85
CA SER A 65 16.49 -6.41 -20.39
C SER A 65 17.74 -7.27 -20.54
N ARG A 66 18.83 -6.68 -21.05
CA ARG A 66 20.12 -7.35 -21.18
C ARG A 66 20.69 -7.71 -19.81
N LEU A 67 20.65 -6.79 -18.85
CA LEU A 67 21.13 -7.05 -17.49
C LEU A 67 20.37 -8.20 -16.81
N ALA A 68 19.06 -8.28 -17.02
CA ALA A 68 18.25 -9.39 -16.53
C ALA A 68 18.65 -10.73 -17.17
N GLN A 69 18.90 -10.74 -18.49
CA GLN A 69 19.37 -11.92 -19.22
C GLN A 69 20.76 -12.37 -18.77
N ASP A 70 21.71 -11.44 -18.64
CA ASP A 70 23.08 -11.72 -18.22
C ASP A 70 23.11 -12.32 -16.80
N ARG A 71 22.13 -11.97 -15.95
CA ARG A 71 21.96 -12.49 -14.59
C ARG A 71 21.06 -13.72 -14.49
N ASP A 72 20.50 -14.20 -15.60
CA ASP A 72 19.52 -15.30 -15.66
C ASP A 72 18.33 -15.14 -14.69
N ILE A 73 17.83 -13.91 -14.55
CA ILE A 73 16.66 -13.60 -13.71
C ILE A 73 15.57 -12.88 -14.51
N PRO A 74 14.29 -13.03 -14.13
CA PRO A 74 13.23 -12.25 -14.77
C PRO A 74 13.40 -10.76 -14.45
N LEU A 75 13.05 -9.91 -15.42
CA LEU A 75 13.14 -8.45 -15.28
C LEU A 75 12.40 -7.92 -14.04
N GLU A 76 11.27 -8.54 -13.68
CA GLU A 76 10.53 -8.19 -12.45
C GLU A 76 11.40 -8.33 -11.18
N THR A 77 12.24 -9.37 -11.09
CA THR A 77 13.13 -9.56 -9.93
C THR A 77 14.20 -8.47 -9.87
N LEU A 78 14.77 -8.09 -11.01
CA LEU A 78 15.71 -6.97 -11.10
C LEU A 78 15.05 -5.65 -10.66
N MET A 79 13.80 -5.42 -11.03
CA MET A 79 13.06 -4.21 -10.64
C MET A 79 12.78 -4.19 -9.12
N VAL A 80 12.40 -5.32 -8.53
CA VAL A 80 12.19 -5.43 -7.07
C VAL A 80 13.49 -5.13 -6.31
N GLU A 81 14.62 -5.69 -6.76
CA GLU A 81 15.95 -5.39 -6.21
C GLU A 81 16.26 -3.89 -6.30
N ALA A 82 16.09 -3.29 -7.47
CA ALA A 82 16.35 -1.86 -7.67
C ALA A 82 15.46 -0.95 -6.80
N PHE A 83 14.19 -1.28 -6.60
CA PHE A 83 13.31 -0.51 -5.73
C PHE A 83 13.70 -0.64 -4.26
N ASN A 84 14.00 -1.86 -3.81
CA ASN A 84 14.46 -2.11 -2.45
C ASN A 84 15.80 -1.42 -2.17
N ASP A 85 16.73 -1.40 -3.13
CA ASP A 85 17.98 -0.67 -3.03
C ASP A 85 17.77 0.83 -2.80
N VAL A 86 16.80 1.44 -3.48
CA VAL A 86 16.44 2.85 -3.26
C VAL A 86 15.91 3.04 -1.83
N LEU A 87 15.03 2.16 -1.36
CA LEU A 87 14.51 2.21 0.01
C LEU A 87 15.65 2.10 1.04
N THR A 88 16.57 1.17 0.86
CA THR A 88 17.73 0.97 1.73
C THR A 88 18.65 2.20 1.74
N LYS A 89 18.92 2.81 0.58
CA LYS A 89 19.69 4.07 0.49
C LYS A 89 19.07 5.21 1.30
N HIS A 90 17.75 5.21 1.45
CA HIS A 90 17.00 6.16 2.26
C HIS A 90 16.69 5.67 3.69
N ARG A 91 17.35 4.59 4.15
CA ARG A 91 17.16 3.98 5.48
C ARG A 91 15.71 3.55 5.74
N LYS A 92 15.02 3.11 4.69
CA LYS A 92 13.69 2.50 4.75
C LYS A 92 13.80 0.98 4.63
N PRO A 93 12.87 0.23 5.25
CA PRO A 93 12.87 -1.22 5.12
C PRO A 93 12.60 -1.63 3.66
N PRO A 94 13.31 -2.64 3.13
CA PRO A 94 13.09 -3.17 1.78
C PRO A 94 11.86 -4.07 1.76
N VAL A 95 10.69 -3.47 1.54
CA VAL A 95 9.37 -4.15 1.64
C VAL A 95 8.74 -4.47 0.29
N VAL A 96 9.44 -4.22 -0.82
CA VAL A 96 8.90 -4.53 -2.15
C VAL A 96 9.04 -6.03 -2.40
N GLU A 97 7.91 -6.68 -2.67
CA GLU A 97 7.83 -8.11 -2.93
C GLU A 97 7.28 -8.41 -4.33
N ARG A 98 7.67 -9.55 -4.89
CA ARG A 98 7.15 -10.07 -6.15
C ARG A 98 5.98 -11.00 -5.91
N ARG A 99 5.13 -11.17 -6.92
CA ARG A 99 4.10 -12.22 -6.87
C ARG A 99 4.76 -13.59 -6.92
N GLN A 100 4.62 -14.38 -5.85
CA GLN A 100 4.99 -15.79 -5.91
C GLN A 100 3.88 -16.58 -6.60
N PRO A 101 4.20 -17.47 -7.56
CA PRO A 101 3.21 -18.37 -8.11
C PRO A 101 2.67 -19.26 -7.00
N ILE A 102 1.36 -19.23 -6.78
CA ILE A 102 0.68 -20.11 -5.83
C ILE A 102 0.87 -21.54 -6.35
N LYS A 103 1.68 -22.36 -5.67
CA LYS A 103 1.72 -23.80 -5.93
C LYS A 103 0.34 -24.36 -5.57
N ARG A 104 -0.36 -24.90 -6.57
CA ARG A 104 -1.58 -25.69 -6.41
C ARG A 104 -1.23 -27.16 -6.38
#